data_AF-Q9SBJ7-F1
#
_entry.id   AF-Q9SBJ7-F1
#
_cell.length_a   1.000
_cell.length_b   1.000
_cell.length_c   1.000
_cell.angle_alpha   90.00
_cell.angle_beta   90.00
_cell.angle_gamma   90.00
#
_symmetry.space_group_name_H-M   'P 1'
#
loop_
_entity.id
_entity.type
_entity.pdbx_description
1 polymer ?
#
loop_
_entity_poly.entity_id
_entity_poly.type
_entity_poly.pdbx_seq_one_letter_code
_entity_poly.pdbx_strand_id
1 'polypeptide(L)'
;MASSMISSPAVTTVNRAGAGAGMVAPFTGLKSLGGFPSRKMNNDITSVANNGGRVQCIQVWPTVGKKKFETLSYLPPLTKQQLAKEVDYLLRKGWVPCLEF
;
A
#
# COMPACT_ATOMS: atom_id res chain seq x y z
N MET A 1 6.55 -12.86 51.40
CA MET A 1 5.41 -12.51 50.53
C MET A 1 5.85 -11.27 49.76
N ALA A 2 5.94 -11.20 48.43
CA ALA A 2 5.26 -11.93 47.37
C ALA A 2 6.24 -12.24 46.21
N SER A 3 6.08 -13.40 45.59
CA SER A 3 6.72 -13.75 44.32
C SER A 3 5.64 -13.68 43.24
N SER A 4 5.75 -12.79 42.27
CA SER A 4 4.85 -12.72 41.12
C SER A 4 5.47 -13.49 39.94
N MET A 5 4.76 -14.54 39.52
CA MET A 5 5.06 -15.32 38.32
C MET A 5 4.57 -14.57 37.09
N ILE A 6 5.44 -14.38 36.09
CA ILE A 6 5.05 -13.85 34.78
C ILE A 6 4.89 -15.03 33.84
N SER A 7 3.64 -15.39 33.56
CA SER A 7 3.26 -16.47 32.66
C SER A 7 3.58 -16.09 31.21
N SER A 8 4.26 -16.97 30.47
CA SER A 8 4.56 -16.79 29.05
C SER A 8 3.50 -17.47 28.18
N PRO A 9 2.81 -16.77 27.25
CA PRO A 9 1.99 -17.44 26.27
C PRO A 9 2.86 -17.95 25.11
N ALA A 10 2.93 -19.27 24.94
CA ALA A 10 3.46 -19.87 23.72
C ALA A 10 2.45 -19.63 22.58
N VAL A 11 2.80 -18.77 21.62
CA VAL A 11 2.01 -18.57 20.40
C VAL A 11 2.30 -19.71 19.43
N THR A 12 1.34 -20.60 19.24
CA THR A 12 1.35 -21.62 18.20
C THR A 12 1.09 -20.98 16.84
N THR A 13 2.06 -21.06 15.93
CA THR A 13 1.89 -20.57 14.56
C THR A 13 1.33 -21.68 13.68
N VAL A 14 0.07 -21.55 13.24
CA VAL A 14 -0.54 -22.44 12.26
C VAL A 14 -0.09 -22.02 10.87
N ASN A 15 0.75 -22.82 10.22
CA ASN A 15 1.22 -22.58 8.86
C ASN A 15 0.15 -23.06 7.85
N ARG A 16 -0.70 -22.16 7.37
CA ARG A 16 -1.51 -22.39 6.16
C ARG A 16 -0.89 -21.64 4.98
N ALA A 17 -0.20 -22.39 4.13
CA ALA A 17 0.29 -21.88 2.86
C ALA A 17 -0.89 -21.61 1.92
N GLY A 18 -0.99 -20.36 1.43
CA GLY A 18 -1.93 -19.91 0.42
C GLY A 18 -1.21 -19.00 -0.57
N ALA A 19 -1.45 -19.23 -1.85
CA ALA A 19 -0.65 -18.78 -2.97
C ALA A 19 -0.58 -17.26 -3.17
N GLY A 20 0.61 -16.78 -3.54
CA GLY A 20 0.79 -15.79 -4.61
C GLY A 20 0.12 -14.42 -4.45
N ALA A 21 0.38 -13.72 -3.35
CA ALA A 21 0.31 -12.27 -3.31
C ALA A 21 1.61 -11.78 -2.66
N GLY A 22 2.22 -10.73 -3.19
CA GLY A 22 3.53 -10.21 -2.75
C GLY A 22 3.60 -10.15 -1.23
N MET A 23 4.34 -11.09 -0.65
CA MET A 23 4.41 -11.31 0.79
C MET A 23 5.16 -10.12 1.40
N VAL A 24 4.43 -9.11 1.85
CA VAL A 24 5.00 -8.14 2.80
C VAL A 24 5.26 -8.94 4.08
N ALA A 25 6.54 -9.10 4.41
CA ALA A 25 6.95 -9.86 5.58
C ALA A 25 6.20 -9.37 6.83
N PRO A 26 5.76 -10.29 7.72
CA PRO A 26 5.07 -9.91 8.94
C PRO A 26 5.96 -8.97 9.77
N PHE A 27 5.37 -7.89 10.28
CA PHE A 27 6.06 -6.89 11.09
C PHE A 27 6.62 -7.54 12.37
N THR A 28 7.88 -7.95 12.34
CA THR A 28 8.57 -8.52 13.51
C THR A 28 9.10 -7.42 14.42
N GLY A 29 8.20 -6.62 15.01
CA GLY A 29 8.47 -5.73 16.15
C GLY A 29 9.52 -4.63 15.99
N LEU A 30 9.32 -3.51 16.68
CA LEU A 30 10.33 -2.46 16.80
C LEU A 30 11.39 -2.90 17.82
N LYS A 31 12.59 -3.30 17.39
CA LYS A 31 13.69 -3.54 18.33
C LYS A 31 14.15 -2.20 18.89
N SER A 32 13.74 -1.88 20.10
CA SER A 32 14.18 -0.68 20.83
C SER A 32 15.69 -0.75 21.06
N LEU A 33 16.48 -0.03 20.26
CA LEU A 33 17.85 0.32 20.60
C LEU A 33 17.79 1.51 21.55
N GLY A 34 17.47 1.22 22.81
CA GLY A 34 17.68 2.14 23.92
C GLY A 34 19.18 2.37 24.11
N GLY A 35 19.75 3.26 23.32
CA GLY A 35 21.15 3.64 23.40
C GLY A 35 21.40 4.86 22.53
N PHE A 36 21.73 5.98 23.18
CA PHE A 36 22.10 7.24 22.53
C PHE A 36 23.10 6.99 21.39
N PRO A 37 22.99 7.70 20.24
CA PRO A 37 23.82 7.41 19.08
C PRO A 37 25.28 7.73 19.38
N SER A 38 26.11 6.69 19.51
CA SER A 38 27.56 6.83 19.42
C SER A 38 27.93 7.10 17.96
N ARG A 39 28.81 8.09 17.73
CA ARG A 39 29.36 8.41 16.41
C ARG A 39 30.02 7.15 15.83
N LYS A 40 29.42 6.56 14.78
CA LYS A 40 30.09 5.55 13.97
C LYS A 40 30.82 6.21 12.82
N MET A 41 32.10 5.87 12.64
CA MET A 41 32.97 6.34 11.56
C MET A 41 32.83 5.53 10.26
N ASN A 42 31.80 4.69 10.14
CA ASN A 42 31.62 3.84 8.97
C ASN A 42 30.21 4.04 8.39
N ASN A 43 30.16 4.47 7.13
CA ASN A 43 28.97 4.82 6.36
C ASN A 43 28.36 3.61 5.63
N ASP A 44 28.77 2.38 5.96
CA ASP A 44 28.27 1.17 5.31
C ASP A 44 26.87 0.79 5.84
N ILE A 45 25.86 1.41 5.21
CA ILE A 45 24.43 1.31 5.51
C ILE A 45 23.85 -0.09 5.17
N THR A 46 24.61 -0.94 4.49
CA THR A 46 24.16 -2.24 3.99
C THR A 46 23.85 -3.28 5.07
N SER A 47 24.34 -3.09 6.30
CA SER A 47 24.18 -4.04 7.42
C SER A 47 23.07 -3.67 8.41
N VAL A 48 22.48 -2.48 8.30
CA VAL A 48 21.40 -2.05 9.19
C VAL A 48 20.07 -2.33 8.49
N ALA A 49 19.37 -3.39 8.92
CA ALA A 49 17.99 -3.64 8.55
C ALA A 49 17.06 -2.56 9.16
N ASN A 50 17.14 -1.33 8.63
CA ASN A 50 16.26 -0.24 8.99
C ASN A 50 15.02 -0.30 8.09
N ASN A 51 13.95 -0.93 8.59
CA ASN A 51 12.64 -0.87 7.96
C ASN A 51 12.12 0.59 7.84
N GLY A 52 12.68 1.56 8.55
CA GLY A 52 12.27 2.95 8.49
C GLY A 52 12.62 3.69 7.19
N GLY A 53 13.60 3.22 6.41
CA GLY A 53 14.01 3.91 5.18
C GLY A 53 13.23 3.51 3.92
N ARG A 54 12.59 2.34 3.94
CA ARG A 54 11.98 1.71 2.74
C ARG A 54 10.47 1.60 2.80
N VAL A 55 9.85 1.88 3.94
CA VAL A 55 8.39 1.82 4.09
C VAL A 55 7.83 3.22 3.80
N GLN A 56 7.35 3.42 2.57
CA GLN A 56 6.57 4.60 2.21
C GLN A 56 5.15 4.45 2.79
N CYS A 57 4.93 4.86 4.04
CA CYS A 57 3.63 4.74 4.71
C CYS A 57 2.58 5.75 4.21
N ILE A 58 3.00 6.78 3.48
CA ILE A 58 2.15 7.89 3.03
C ILE A 58 2.44 8.14 1.57
N GLN A 59 1.39 8.17 0.75
CA GLN A 59 1.48 8.53 -0.66
C GLN A 59 1.02 9.98 -0.83
N VAL A 60 1.78 10.74 -1.62
CA VAL A 60 1.44 12.13 -1.97
C VAL A 60 0.88 12.13 -3.39
N TRP A 61 -0.22 12.86 -3.60
CA TRP A 61 -0.83 12.98 -4.92
C TRP A 61 0.12 13.70 -5.90
N PRO A 62 0.33 13.19 -7.12
CA PRO A 62 1.20 13.85 -8.09
C PRO A 62 0.64 15.21 -8.52
N THR A 63 1.49 16.24 -8.50
CA THR A 63 1.11 17.61 -8.86
C THR A 63 1.27 17.93 -10.35
N VAL A 64 1.97 17.07 -11.10
CA VAL A 64 2.28 17.24 -12.52
C VAL A 64 1.92 15.97 -13.31
N GLY A 65 1.51 16.12 -14.56
CA GLY A 65 1.27 14.99 -15.47
C GLY A 65 -0.02 14.19 -15.19
N LYS A 66 -0.90 14.68 -14.31
CA LYS A 66 -2.18 14.05 -13.95
C LYS A 66 -3.38 14.98 -14.16
N LYS A 67 -3.42 15.69 -15.29
CA LYS A 67 -4.61 16.46 -15.72
C LYS A 67 -5.82 15.53 -15.89
N LYS A 68 -7.01 16.08 -15.71
CA LYS A 68 -8.29 15.36 -15.65
C LYS A 68 -9.28 15.98 -16.63
N PHE A 69 -10.24 15.16 -17.08
CA PHE A 69 -11.25 15.49 -18.07
C PHE A 69 -12.62 15.14 -17.49
N GLU A 70 -12.98 15.82 -16.39
CA GLU A 70 -14.26 15.66 -15.70
C GLU A 70 -14.64 14.20 -15.38
N THR A 71 -15.90 13.84 -15.61
CA THR A 71 -16.50 12.55 -15.24
C THR A 71 -15.71 11.37 -15.83
N LEU A 72 -15.50 10.32 -15.02
CA LEU A 72 -14.74 9.10 -15.33
C LEU A 72 -13.21 9.26 -15.42
N SER A 73 -12.66 10.47 -15.51
CA SER A 73 -11.21 10.69 -15.74
C SER A 73 -10.28 10.32 -14.55
N TYR A 74 -10.82 10.04 -13.37
CA TYR A 74 -10.07 9.54 -12.22
C TYR A 74 -9.94 8.01 -12.20
N LEU A 75 -10.71 7.30 -13.03
CA LEU A 75 -10.69 5.85 -13.13
C LEU A 75 -9.55 5.38 -14.07
N PRO A 76 -9.24 4.07 -14.08
CA PRO A 76 -8.41 3.50 -15.14
C PRO A 76 -9.01 3.73 -16.53
N PRO A 77 -8.19 3.77 -17.60
CA PRO A 77 -8.68 3.92 -18.97
C PRO A 77 -9.75 2.88 -19.30
N LEU A 78 -10.88 3.34 -19.83
CA LEU A 78 -12.00 2.47 -20.15
C LEU A 78 -11.63 1.53 -21.31
N THR A 79 -11.95 0.25 -21.13
CA THR A 79 -11.91 -0.71 -22.24
C THR A 79 -13.04 -0.43 -23.23
N LYS A 80 -12.91 -0.91 -24.47
CA LYS A 80 -13.97 -0.76 -25.50
C LYS A 80 -15.33 -1.27 -25.04
N GLN A 81 -15.35 -2.35 -24.25
CA GLN A 81 -16.56 -2.94 -23.68
C GLN A 81 -17.20 -2.04 -22.62
N GLN A 82 -16.40 -1.38 -21.77
CA GLN A 82 -16.91 -0.43 -20.79
C GLN A 82 -17.42 0.83 -21.48
N LEU A 83 -16.70 1.35 -22.48
CA LEU A 83 -17.14 2.50 -23.26
C LEU A 83 -18.49 2.23 -23.95
N ALA A 84 -18.67 1.04 -24.53
CA ALA A 84 -19.95 0.64 -25.12
C ALA A 84 -21.10 0.67 -24.09
N LYS A 85 -20.87 0.22 -22.85
CA LYS A 85 -21.88 0.26 -21.78
C LYS A 85 -22.28 1.68 -21.38
N GLU A 86 -21.33 2.63 -21.39
CA GLU A 86 -21.64 4.04 -21.14
C GLU A 86 -22.50 4.62 -22.28
N VAL A 87 -22.21 4.26 -23.54
CA VAL A 87 -23.07 4.63 -24.67
C VAL A 87 -24.46 4.00 -24.55
N ASP A 88 -24.54 2.71 -24.21
CA ASP A 88 -25.82 2.03 -23.98
C ASP A 88 -26.62 2.68 -22.85
N TYR A 89 -25.97 3.18 -21.81
CA TYR A 89 -26.61 3.94 -20.74
C TYR A 89 -27.29 5.21 -21.26
N LEU A 90 -26.61 5.99 -22.12
CA LEU A 90 -27.18 7.18 -22.75
C LEU A 90 -28.41 6.82 -23.60
N LEU A 91 -28.30 5.77 -24.42
CA LEU A 91 -29.38 5.30 -25.29
C LEU A 91 -30.60 4.82 -24.50
N ARG A 92 -30.38 4.08 -23.40
CA ARG A 92 -31.46 3.64 -22.49
C ARG A 92 -32.18 4.79 -21.80
N LYS A 93 -31.52 5.93 -21.63
CA LYS A 93 -32.11 7.16 -21.10
C LYS A 93 -32.78 8.01 -22.18
N GLY A 94 -32.67 7.63 -23.45
CA GLY A 94 -33.20 8.39 -24.58
C GLY A 94 -32.38 9.64 -24.91
N TRP A 95 -31.12 9.72 -24.48
CA TRP A 95 -30.24 10.85 -24.76
C TRP A 95 -29.47 10.63 -26.06
N VAL A 96 -29.27 11.71 -26.83
CA VAL A 96 -28.54 11.66 -28.11
C VAL A 96 -27.04 11.87 -27.85
N PRO A 97 -26.18 10.88 -28.12
CA PRO A 97 -24.73 11.04 -27.95
C PRO A 97 -24.12 11.97 -29.00
N CYS A 98 -23.07 12.70 -28.62
CA CYS A 98 -22.29 13.59 -29.49
C CYS A 98 -20.79 13.39 -29.23
N LEU A 99 -19.96 13.68 -30.24
CA LEU A 99 -18.50 13.63 -30.13
C LEU A 99 -17.92 15.04 -30.32
N GLU A 100 -16.97 15.40 -29.47
CA GLU A 100 -16.18 16.63 -29.53
C GLU A 100 -14.67 16.28 -29.45
N PHE A 101 -13.81 17.12 -30.01
CA PHE A 101 -12.36 16.90 -30.05
C PHE A 101 -11.58 18.20 -29.82
#